data_AF-A0A8S4QI46-F1
#
_entry.id   AF-A0A8S4QI46-F1
#
_cell.length_a   1.000
_cell.length_b   1.000
_cell.length_c   1.000
_cell.angle_alpha   90.00
_cell.angle_beta   90.00
_cell.angle_gamma   90.00
#
_symmetry.space_group_name_H-M   'P 1'
#
loop_
_entity.id
_entity.type
_entity.pdbx_description
1 polymer ?
#
loop_
_entity_poly.entity_id
_entity_poly.type
_entity_poly.pdbx_seq_one_letter_code
_entity_poly.pdbx_strand_id
1 'polypeptide(L)'
;EPLKPTYMPVFLTKKERKKLRRQSRREAWKEEQEKVRLGLEAPPEPKLRISNLMRALGTEAVQDPTAIEAKVREQIAKRQKTHQDANQARALTKEQKRDKVREIKKKTLRVFVKNM
;
A
#
# COMPACT_ATOMS: atom_id res chain seq x y z
N GLU A 1 14.29 -39.66 -7.23
CA GLU A 1 14.05 -38.27 -6.78
C GLU A 1 12.53 -38.01 -6.77
N PRO A 2 11.93 -37.44 -5.71
CA PRO A 2 10.50 -37.15 -5.72
C PRO A 2 10.19 -36.06 -6.76
N LEU A 3 9.25 -36.36 -7.65
CA LEU A 3 8.73 -35.45 -8.67
C LEU A 3 8.30 -34.14 -8.00
N LYS A 4 9.00 -33.04 -8.29
CA LYS A 4 8.63 -31.71 -7.80
C LYS A 4 7.17 -31.43 -8.23
N PRO A 5 6.27 -31.04 -7.30
CA PRO A 5 4.87 -30.83 -7.65
C PRO A 5 4.76 -29.77 -8.74
N THR A 6 4.17 -30.15 -9.87
CA THR A 6 3.87 -29.24 -10.97
C THR A 6 2.74 -28.31 -10.55
N TYR A 7 3.06 -27.06 -10.26
CA TYR A 7 2.07 -26.04 -9.94
C TYR A 7 1.33 -25.60 -11.20
N MET A 8 0.03 -25.88 -11.27
CA MET A 8 -0.86 -25.28 -12.27
C MET A 8 -1.15 -23.82 -11.89
N PRO A 9 -0.89 -22.84 -12.77
CA PRO A 9 -1.24 -21.45 -12.51
C PRO A 9 -2.76 -21.30 -12.38
N VAL A 10 -3.23 -20.82 -11.23
CA VAL A 10 -4.65 -20.53 -11.01
C VAL A 10 -4.97 -19.15 -11.60
N PHE A 11 -5.86 -19.12 -12.59
CA PHE A 11 -6.33 -17.88 -13.20
C PHE A 11 -7.71 -17.53 -12.67
N LEU A 12 -7.89 -16.26 -12.32
CA LEU A 12 -9.16 -15.73 -11.83
C LEU A 12 -9.80 -14.82 -12.88
N THR A 13 -11.11 -14.92 -13.01
CA THR A 13 -11.90 -13.97 -13.79
C THR A 13 -11.78 -12.56 -13.20
N LYS A 14 -12.12 -11.54 -14.00
CA LYS A 14 -12.13 -10.14 -13.52
C LYS A 14 -13.12 -9.95 -12.34
N LYS A 15 -14.24 -10.69 -12.32
CA LYS A 15 -15.24 -10.62 -11.25
C LYS A 15 -14.70 -11.18 -9.94
N GLU A 16 -14.01 -12.32 -10.00
CA GLU A 16 -13.40 -12.95 -8.82
C GLU A 16 -12.27 -12.11 -8.25
N ARG A 17 -11.37 -11.57 -9.09
CA ARG A 17 -10.32 -10.64 -8.65
C ARG A 17 -10.91 -9.41 -7.95
N LYS A 18 -12.01 -8.87 -8.47
CA LYS A 18 -12.74 -7.75 -7.83
C LYS A 18 -13.41 -8.18 -6.53
N LYS A 19 -13.92 -9.41 -6.42
CA LYS A 19 -14.50 -9.95 -5.17
C LYS A 19 -13.43 -10.11 -4.10
N LEU A 20 -12.31 -10.76 -4.44
CA LEU A 20 -11.17 -10.96 -3.55
C LEU A 20 -10.63 -9.62 -3.02
N ARG A 21 -10.35 -8.65 -3.91
CA ARG A 21 -9.88 -7.31 -3.50
C ARG A 21 -10.85 -6.61 -2.53
N ARG A 22 -12.17 -6.76 -2.72
CA ARG A 22 -13.17 -6.16 -1.83
C ARG A 22 -13.22 -6.84 -0.48
N GLN A 23 -13.14 -8.17 -0.44
CA GLN A 23 -13.09 -8.95 0.80
C GLN A 23 -11.83 -8.60 1.61
N SER A 24 -10.64 -8.67 1.00
CA SER A 24 -9.38 -8.33 1.70
C SER A 24 -9.35 -6.89 2.20
N ARG A 25 -9.92 -5.92 1.46
CA ARG A 25 -10.05 -4.54 1.94
C ARG A 25 -11.01 -4.41 3.11
N ARG A 26 -12.13 -5.14 3.09
CA ARG A 26 -13.11 -5.13 4.18
C ARG A 26 -12.52 -5.74 5.44
N GLU A 27 -11.79 -6.85 5.32
CA GLU A 27 -11.11 -7.51 6.43
C GLU A 27 -10.07 -6.60 7.06
N ALA A 28 -9.20 -5.98 6.25
CA ALA A 28 -8.21 -5.02 6.74
C ALA A 28 -8.87 -3.82 7.47
N TRP A 29 -9.99 -3.31 6.95
CA TRP A 29 -10.72 -2.22 7.60
C TRP A 29 -11.39 -2.64 8.91
N LYS A 30 -11.92 -3.87 8.97
CA LYS A 30 -12.49 -4.41 10.21
C LYS A 30 -11.41 -4.56 11.27
N GLU A 31 -10.25 -5.08 10.90
CA GLU A 31 -9.11 -5.24 11.79
C GLU A 31 -8.62 -3.89 12.34
N GLU A 32 -8.48 -2.88 11.49
CA GLU A 32 -8.14 -1.50 11.91
C GLU A 32 -9.20 -0.92 12.86
N GLN A 33 -10.48 -1.06 12.54
CA GLN A 33 -11.57 -0.60 13.40
C GLN A 33 -11.61 -1.33 14.75
N GLU A 34 -11.29 -2.63 14.75
CA GLU A 34 -11.24 -3.43 15.98
C GLU A 34 -10.06 -3.01 16.86
N LYS A 35 -8.88 -2.76 16.28
CA LYS A 35 -7.73 -2.18 17.02
C LYS A 35 -8.07 -0.84 17.65
N VAL A 36 -8.75 0.03 16.92
CA VAL A 36 -9.22 1.33 17.44
C VAL A 36 -10.26 1.13 18.55
N ARG A 37 -11.21 0.20 18.37
CA ARG A 37 -12.25 -0.09 19.39
C ARG A 37 -11.66 -0.67 20.67
N LEU A 38 -10.63 -1.50 20.56
CA LEU A 38 -9.89 -2.06 21.70
C LEU A 38 -8.94 -1.04 22.35
N GLY A 39 -8.77 0.15 21.75
CA GLY A 39 -7.89 1.19 22.26
C GLY A 39 -6.39 0.94 22.02
N LEU A 40 -6.03 0.00 21.15
CA LEU A 40 -4.64 -0.29 20.80
C LEU A 40 -4.05 0.75 19.85
N GLU A 41 -4.89 1.34 19.00
CA GLU A 41 -4.52 2.39 18.05
C GLU A 41 -5.46 3.59 18.22
N ALA A 42 -4.90 4.80 18.17
CA ALA A 42 -5.72 6.01 18.20
C ALA A 42 -6.50 6.15 16.88
N PRO A 43 -7.74 6.69 16.92
CA PRO A 43 -8.47 7.00 15.71
C PRO A 43 -7.62 7.88 14.77
N PRO A 44 -7.60 7.60 13.45
CA PRO A 44 -6.80 8.38 12.52
C PRO A 44 -7.30 9.83 12.47
N GLU A 45 -6.37 10.78 12.51
CA GLU A 45 -6.67 12.21 12.39
C GLU A 45 -7.41 12.55 11.08
N PRO A 46 -8.30 13.56 11.09
CA PRO A 46 -9.02 13.97 9.90
C PRO A 46 -8.06 14.41 8.79
N LYS A 47 -8.36 14.01 7.55
CA LYS A 47 -7.51 14.30 6.40
C LYS A 47 -7.64 15.76 5.97
N LEU A 48 -6.82 16.65 6.52
CA LEU A 48 -6.82 18.05 6.12
C LEU A 48 -6.08 18.25 4.78
N ARG A 49 -6.59 19.20 4.00
CA ARG A 49 -6.03 19.69 2.72
C ARG A 49 -6.17 21.21 2.74
N ILE A 50 -5.27 21.92 2.07
CA ILE A 50 -5.36 23.39 1.94
C ILE A 50 -6.71 23.79 1.34
N SER A 51 -7.19 23.05 0.34
CA SER A 51 -8.51 23.27 -0.28
C SER A 51 -9.71 23.04 0.66
N ASN A 52 -9.56 22.22 1.70
CA ASN A 52 -10.63 21.87 2.66
C ASN A 52 -10.47 22.61 3.99
N LEU A 53 -9.51 23.53 4.09
CA LEU A 53 -9.07 24.11 5.36
C LEU A 53 -10.19 24.89 6.04
N MET A 54 -10.77 25.86 5.33
CA MET A 54 -11.82 26.73 5.85
C MET A 54 -13.12 25.98 6.13
N ARG A 55 -13.41 24.92 5.35
CA ARG A 55 -14.61 24.11 5.56
C ARG A 55 -14.49 23.18 6.77
N ALA A 56 -13.31 22.61 7.00
CA ALA A 56 -13.09 21.64 8.07
C ALA A 56 -12.87 22.28 9.44
N LEU A 57 -12.18 23.43 9.48
CA LEU A 57 -11.77 24.09 10.72
C LEU A 57 -12.49 25.42 10.99
N GLY A 58 -13.35 25.89 10.08
CA GLY A 58 -14.33 26.96 10.28
C GLY A 58 -13.85 28.13 11.14
N THR A 59 -14.28 28.15 12.40
CA THR A 59 -13.97 29.20 13.39
C THR A 59 -12.50 29.23 13.82
N GLU A 60 -11.82 28.08 13.92
CA GLU A 60 -10.42 27.99 14.32
C GLU A 60 -9.47 28.52 13.24
N ALA A 61 -9.83 28.33 11.97
CA ALA A 61 -9.03 28.80 10.84
C ALA A 61 -9.05 30.32 10.67
N VAL A 62 -10.08 31.00 11.19
CA VAL A 62 -10.22 32.47 11.16
C VAL A 62 -9.36 33.13 12.24
N GLN A 63 -9.18 32.47 13.38
CA GLN A 63 -8.40 33.01 14.50
C GLN A 63 -6.90 33.07 14.17
N ASP A 64 -6.31 31.97 13.72
CA ASP A 64 -4.87 31.89 13.40
C ASP A 64 -4.61 31.19 12.06
N PRO A 65 -4.85 31.87 10.92
CA PRO A 65 -4.81 31.24 9.60
C PRO A 65 -3.44 30.67 9.24
N THR A 66 -2.35 31.35 9.61
CA THR A 66 -0.98 30.92 9.26
C THR A 66 -0.53 29.69 10.05
N ALA A 67 -0.84 29.62 11.34
CA ALA A 67 -0.48 28.47 12.18
C ALA A 67 -1.23 27.21 11.73
N ILE A 68 -2.51 27.36 11.40
CA ILE A 68 -3.35 26.28 10.88
C ILE A 68 -2.88 25.83 9.49
N GLU A 69 -2.52 26.75 8.60
CA GLU A 69 -1.94 26.40 7.31
C GLU A 69 -0.64 25.60 7.46
N ALA A 70 0.26 26.02 8.34
CA ALA A 70 1.52 25.33 8.61
C ALA A 70 1.30 23.89 9.06
N LYS A 71 0.36 23.67 10.00
CA LYS A 71 -0.05 22.32 10.44
C LYS A 71 -0.58 21.46 9.29
N VAL A 72 -1.41 22.02 8.42
CA VAL A 72 -1.94 21.29 7.25
C VAL A 72 -0.85 20.95 6.25
N ARG A 73 0.11 21.85 6.00
CA ARG A 73 1.28 21.59 5.16
C ARG A 73 2.14 20.49 5.75
N GLU A 74 2.37 20.49 7.06
CA GLU A 74 3.09 19.43 7.77
C GLU A 74 2.37 18.08 7.62
N GLN A 75 1.04 18.02 7.79
CA GLN A 75 0.28 16.79 7.56
C GLN A 75 0.37 16.31 6.12
N ILE A 76 0.34 17.21 5.13
CA ILE A 76 0.54 16.86 3.71
C ILE A 76 1.92 16.26 3.51
N ALA A 77 2.97 16.92 4.02
CA ALA A 77 4.35 16.48 3.93
C ALA A 77 4.55 15.11 4.60
N LYS A 78 3.97 14.92 5.80
CA LYS A 78 3.98 13.64 6.52
C LYS A 78 3.36 12.53 5.67
N ARG A 79 2.18 12.75 5.06
CA ARG A 79 1.53 11.76 4.17
C ARG A 79 2.37 11.44 2.93
N GLN A 80 3.02 12.44 2.35
CA GLN A 80 3.89 12.22 1.19
C GLN A 80 5.13 11.41 1.59
N LYS A 81 5.74 11.75 2.72
CA LYS A 81 6.88 11.05 3.30
C LYS A 81 6.53 9.59 3.60
N THR A 82 5.44 9.32 4.33
CA THR A 82 5.04 7.92 4.63
C THR A 82 4.80 7.10 3.38
N HIS A 83 4.20 7.67 2.33
CA HIS A 83 4.04 7.00 1.05
C HIS A 83 5.39 6.69 0.37
N GLN A 84 6.32 7.65 0.38
CA GLN A 84 7.66 7.45 -0.18
C GLN A 84 8.45 6.40 0.61
N ASP A 85 8.45 6.48 1.94
CA ASP A 85 9.11 5.53 2.83
C ASP A 85 8.57 4.11 2.63
N ALA A 86 7.25 3.94 2.54
CA ALA A 86 6.64 2.64 2.25
C ALA A 86 6.97 2.09 0.86
N ASN A 87 7.20 2.97 -0.12
CA ASN A 87 7.66 2.56 -1.46
C ASN A 87 9.14 2.19 -1.45
N GLN A 88 9.97 2.95 -0.73
CA GLN A 88 11.38 2.68 -0.55
C GLN A 88 11.61 1.36 0.20
N ALA A 89 10.84 1.11 1.27
CA ALA A 89 10.91 -0.14 2.02
C ALA A 89 10.55 -1.38 1.17
N ARG A 90 9.64 -1.21 0.19
CA ARG A 90 9.27 -2.28 -0.77
C ARG A 90 10.19 -2.33 -1.98
N ALA A 91 11.05 -1.34 -2.18
CA ALA A 91 11.94 -1.29 -3.33
C ALA A 91 13.01 -2.36 -3.20
N LEU A 92 13.20 -3.14 -4.26
CA LEU A 92 14.24 -4.16 -4.29
C LEU A 92 15.63 -3.49 -4.24
N THR A 93 16.53 -4.06 -3.43
CA THR A 93 17.93 -3.65 -3.42
C THR A 93 18.58 -3.96 -4.78
N LYS A 94 19.74 -3.35 -5.06
CA LYS A 94 20.46 -3.55 -6.33
C LYS A 94 20.77 -5.04 -6.58
N GLU A 95 21.10 -5.78 -5.54
CA GLU A 95 21.38 -7.21 -5.59
C GLU A 95 20.10 -8.02 -5.85
N GLN A 96 19.02 -7.76 -5.11
CA GLN A 96 17.73 -8.40 -5.32
C GLN A 96 17.19 -8.18 -6.74
N LYS A 97 17.42 -7.00 -7.32
CA LYS A 97 17.09 -6.72 -8.73
C LYS A 97 17.87 -7.62 -9.69
N ARG A 98 19.19 -7.76 -9.47
CA ARG A 98 20.05 -8.63 -10.30
C ARG A 98 19.63 -10.09 -10.21
N ASP A 99 19.35 -10.57 -9.01
CA ASP A 99 18.90 -11.95 -8.80
C ASP A 99 17.55 -12.22 -9.43
N LYS A 100 16.60 -11.28 -9.32
CA LYS A 100 15.31 -11.39 -10.00
C LYS A 100 15.48 -11.52 -11.52
N VAL A 101 16.37 -10.75 -12.13
CA VAL A 101 16.67 -10.85 -13.57
C VAL A 101 17.33 -12.18 -13.91
N ARG A 102 18.29 -12.64 -13.09
CA ARG A 102 18.94 -13.94 -13.27
C ARG A 102 17.93 -15.08 -13.20
N GLU A 103 17.00 -15.05 -12.25
CA GLU A 103 15.94 -16.04 -12.10
C GLU A 103 14.95 -16.02 -13.27
N ILE A 104 14.61 -14.85 -13.80
CA ILE A 104 13.81 -14.73 -15.03
C ILE A 104 14.55 -15.39 -16.21
N LYS A 105 15.84 -15.09 -16.40
CA LYS A 105 16.68 -15.68 -17.46
C LYS A 105 16.75 -17.20 -17.34
N LYS A 106 16.97 -17.73 -16.13
CA LYS A 106 16.96 -19.19 -15.87
C LYS A 106 15.61 -19.81 -16.22
N LYS A 107 14.50 -19.18 -15.82
CA LYS A 107 13.14 -19.66 -16.14
C LYS A 107 12.90 -19.69 -17.64
N THR A 108 13.28 -18.64 -18.38
CA THR A 108 13.14 -18.61 -19.85
C THR A 108 13.98 -19.68 -20.53
N LEU A 109 15.24 -19.85 -20.12
CA LEU A 109 16.13 -20.91 -20.66
C LEU A 109 15.57 -22.31 -20.38
N ARG A 110 15.02 -22.53 -19.18
CA ARG A 110 14.41 -23.80 -18.80
C ARG A 110 13.18 -24.15 -19.63
N VAL A 111 12.36 -23.16 -19.99
CA VAL A 111 11.21 -23.36 -20.88
C VAL A 111 11.68 -23.69 -22.29
N PHE A 112 12.70 -22.99 -22.79
CA PHE A 112 13.26 -23.23 -24.13
C PHE A 112 13.82 -24.66 -24.27
N VAL A 113 14.65 -25.11 -23.33
CA VAL A 113 15.22 -26.47 -23.33
C VAL A 113 14.15 -27.56 -23.20
N LYS A 114 13.00 -27.27 -22.59
CA LYS A 114 11.90 -28.24 -22.43
C LYS A 114 11.02 -28.36 -23.69
N ASN A 115 11.14 -27.43 -24.63
CA ASN A 115 10.35 -27.36 -25.86
C ASN A 115 11.16 -27.77 -27.12
N MET A 116 12.43 -28.18 -26.97
CA MET A 116 13.21 -28.92 -27.97
C MET A 116 13.16 -30.41 -27.63
#